data_AF-A0AAU3IQ30-F1
#
_entry.id   AF-A0AAU3IQ30-F1
#
_cell.length_a   1.000
_cell.length_b   1.000
_cell.length_c   1.000
_cell.angle_alpha   90.00
_cell.angle_beta   90.00
_cell.angle_gamma   90.00
#
_symmetry.space_group_name_H-M   'P 1'
#
loop_
_entity.id
_entity.type
_entity.pdbx_description
1 polymer ?
#
loop_
_entity_poly.entity_id
_entity_poly.type
_entity_poly.pdbx_seq_one_letter_code
_entity_poly.pdbx_strand_id
1 'polypeptide(L)' 'MARTVLTVLGILLALWLVFAFIIPALFATLKFLLIIGIIAVVAVLAVTVVGKLSR' A
#
# COMPACT_ATOMS: atom_id res chain seq x y z
N MET A 1 9.30 31.37 -24.21
CA MET A 1 9.64 29.99 -24.62
C MET A 1 10.17 29.14 -23.47
N ALA A 2 11.25 29.52 -22.77
CA ALA A 2 11.83 28.70 -21.68
C ALA A 2 10.84 28.34 -20.54
N ARG A 3 10.03 29.32 -20.09
CA ARG A 3 8.99 29.08 -19.07
C ARG A 3 7.99 28.00 -19.49
N THR A 4 7.50 28.07 -20.73
CA THR A 4 6.54 27.10 -21.28
C THR A 4 7.12 25.69 -21.32
N VAL A 5 8.38 25.54 -21.74
CA VAL A 5 9.07 24.25 -21.77
C VAL A 5 9.20 23.66 -20.37
N LEU A 6 9.61 24.46 -19.38
CA LEU A 6 9.72 24.01 -17.99
C LEU A 6 8.35 23.59 -17.41
N THR A 7 7.28 24.31 -17.74
CA THR A 7 5.92 23.92 -17.33
C THR A 7 5.51 22.58 -17.93
N VAL A 8 5.76 22.36 -19.22
CA VAL A 8 5.43 21.08 -19.89
C VAL A 8 6.22 19.92 -19.29
N LEU A 9 7.53 20.10 -19.07
CA LEU A 9 8.37 19.09 -18.43
C LEU A 9 7.91 18.80 -16.99
N GLY A 10 7.53 19.83 -16.23
CA GLY A 10 6.98 19.65 -14.89
C GLY A 10 5.69 18.83 -14.87
N ILE A 11 4.79 19.07 -15.83
CA ILE A 11 3.55 18.28 -15.99
C ILE A 11 3.88 16.83 -16.31
N LEU A 12 4.79 16.58 -17.26
CA LEU A 12 5.19 15.23 -17.63
C LEU A 12 5.83 14.48 -16.46
N LEU A 13 6.69 15.13 -15.68
CA LEU A 13 7.28 14.54 -14.47
C LEU A 13 6.24 14.26 -13.40
N ALA A 14 5.27 15.15 -13.20
CA ALA A 14 4.17 14.92 -12.25
C ALA A 14 3.32 13.72 -12.65
N LEU A 15 2.97 13.60 -13.93
CA LEU A 15 2.25 12.43 -14.45
C LEU A 15 3.06 11.16 -14.27
N TRP A 16 4.35 11.19 -14.61
CA TRP A 16 5.24 10.05 -14.40
C TRP A 16 5.28 9.64 -12.93
N LEU A 17 5.46 10.57 -11.99
CA LEU A 17 5.46 10.28 -10.56
C LEU A 17 4.15 9.64 -10.09
N VAL A 18 3.01 10.17 -10.51
CA VAL A 18 1.69 9.66 -10.10
C VAL A 18 1.48 8.22 -10.59
N PHE A 19 1.71 7.97 -11.87
CA PHE A 19 1.41 6.67 -12.48
C PHE A 19 2.47 5.62 -12.19
N ALA A 20 3.76 6.00 -12.18
CA ALA A 20 4.84 5.05 -11.96
C ALA A 20 5.09 4.76 -10.48
N PHE A 21 4.81 5.71 -9.58
CA PHE A 21 5.17 5.58 -8.18
C PHE A 21 3.97 5.65 -7.23
N ILE A 22 3.18 6.73 -7.25
CA ILE A 22 2.14 6.96 -6.25
C ILE A 22 1.05 5.88 -6.32
N ILE A 23 0.52 5.60 -7.50
CA ILE A 23 -0.53 4.59 -7.66
C ILE A 23 -0.03 3.19 -7.23
N PRO A 24 1.10 2.68 -7.75
CA PRO A 24 1.63 1.39 -7.30
C PRO A 24 1.93 1.33 -5.80
N ALA A 25 2.50 2.39 -5.23
CA ALA A 25 2.82 2.47 -3.81
C ALA A 25 1.55 2.37 -2.95
N LEU A 26 0.49 3.11 -3.30
CA LEU A 26 -0.80 3.03 -2.58
C LEU A 26 -1.38 1.61 -2.61
N PHE A 27 -1.37 0.95 -3.77
CA PHE A 27 -1.83 -0.43 -3.88
C PHE A 27 -0.95 -1.40 -3.08
N ALA A 28 0.37 -1.20 -3.06
CA ALA A 28 1.29 -2.01 -2.27
C ALA A 28 1.02 -1.84 -0.76
N THR A 29 0.82 -0.60 -0.29
CA THR A 29 0.49 -0.31 1.12
C THR A 29 -0.84 -0.94 1.53
N LEU A 30 -1.87 -0.85 0.68
CA LEU A 30 -3.16 -1.49 0.96
C LEU A 30 -3.04 -3.02 1.05
N LYS A 31 -2.32 -3.64 0.11
CA LYS A 31 -2.04 -5.09 0.15
C LYS A 31 -1.27 -5.49 1.41
N PHE A 32 -0.27 -4.70 1.79
CA PHE A 32 0.52 -4.94 3.00
C PHE A 32 -0.36 -4.90 4.26
N LEU A 33 -1.24 -3.90 4.37
CA LEU A 33 -2.17 -3.79 5.49
C LEU A 33 -3.13 -4.99 5.55
N LEU A 34 -3.65 -5.44 4.40
CA LEU A 34 -4.52 -6.61 4.34
C LEU A 34 -3.80 -7.89 4.79
N ILE A 35 -2.55 -8.09 4.37
CA ILE A 35 -1.75 -9.26 4.78
C ILE A 35 -1.55 -9.25 6.30
N ILE A 36 -1.17 -8.11 6.88
CA ILE A 36 -1.02 -7.98 8.34
C ILE A 36 -2.34 -8.23 9.05
N GLY A 37 -3.44 -7.69 8.53
CA GLY A 37 -4.77 -7.90 9.09
C GLY A 37 -5.14 -9.40 9.14
N ILE A 38 -4.89 -10.13 8.04
CA ILE A 38 -5.14 -11.57 7.98
C ILE A 38 -4.26 -12.31 9.00
N ILE A 39 -2.97 -12.01 9.06
CA ILE A 39 -2.04 -12.63 10.03
C ILE A 39 -2.54 -12.41 11.46
N ALA A 40 -2.96 -11.19 11.79
CA ALA A 40 -3.49 -10.85 13.12
C ALA A 40 -4.75 -11.67 13.44
N VAL A 41 -5.70 -11.77 12.50
CA VAL A 41 -6.91 -12.58 12.67
C VAL A 41 -6.56 -14.05 12.91
N VAL A 42 -5.65 -14.62 12.10
CA VAL A 42 -5.21 -16.02 12.26
C VAL A 42 -4.55 -16.23 13.63
N ALA A 43 -3.70 -15.31 14.07
CA ALA A 43 -3.05 -15.40 15.37
C ALA A 43 -4.07 -15.39 16.53
N VAL A 44 -5.05 -14.48 16.49
CA VAL A 44 -6.11 -14.41 17.51
C VAL A 44 -6.96 -15.67 17.51
N LEU A 45 -7.32 -16.19 16.34
CA LEU A 45 -8.07 -17.44 16.23
C LEU A 45 -7.28 -18.61 16.80
N ALA A 46 -5.99 -18.72 16.48
CA ALA A 46 -5.12 -19.77 16.99
C ALA A 46 -5.06 -19.74 18.53
N VAL A 47 -4.82 -18.56 19.13
CA VAL A 47 -4.77 -18.40 20.59
C VAL A 47 -6.12 -18.74 21.22
N THR A 48 -7.23 -18.31 20.61
CA THR A 48 -8.58 -18.58 21.12
C THR A 48 -8.90 -20.07 21.10
N VAL A 49 -8.54 -20.77 20.03
CA VAL A 49 -8.76 -22.23 19.88
C VAL A 49 -7.89 -23.01 20.88
N VAL A 50 -6.60 -22.66 21.01
CA VAL A 50 -5.70 -23.29 21.99
C VAL A 50 -6.22 -23.08 23.42
N GLY A 51 -6.67 -21.86 23.75
CA GLY A 51 -7.24 -21.57 25.07
C GLY A 51 -8.52 -22.36 25.37
N LYS A 52 -9.32 -22.70 24.35
CA LYS A 52 -10.50 -23.57 24.52
C LYS A 52 -10.15 -25.05 24.66
N LEU A 53 -9.10 -25.52 23.99
CA LEU A 53 -8.64 -26.91 24.03
C LEU A 53 -7.81 -27.26 25.27
N SER A 54 -7.15 -26.27 25.88
CA SER A 54 -6.32 -26.47 27.09
C SER A 54 -7.13 -26.57 28.39
N ARG A 55 -8.46 -26.45 28.33
CA ARG A 55 -9.37 -26.53 29.47
C ARG A 55 -10.11 -27.86 29.44
#